data_AF-S9SD01-F1
#
_entry.id   AF-S9SD01-F1
#
_cell.length_a   1.000
_cell.length_b   1.000
_cell.length_c   1.000
_cell.angle_alpha   90.00
_cell.angle_beta   90.00
_cell.angle_gamma   90.00
#
_symmetry.space_group_name_H-M   'P 1'
#
loop_
_entity.id
_entity.type
_entity.pdbx_description
1 polymer ?
#
loop_
_entity_poly.entity_id
_entity_poly.type
_entity_poly.pdbx_seq_one_letter_code
_entity_poly.pdbx_strand_id
1 'polypeptide(L)'
;MSDALNALFHPFAKGLLPRPQPGRGVFLRAEGPLDPDWRNALLCEQSFKPAHEALRRDGCTVVPTFEGDGYDLGLCLLTKHKTETLANLGRAWAALRPGGVLVCAGGNDVGAGSIERALKTAIDGVSSLSKSHCKVFWAERGDTIPPALAAWAEAGQMQQGTETGCWSRPGLYNWNKVDAGSALLVEHLPADLTGRVADLGAGWGYLSLALLARAPKIASLDLFEAEWHAVEAARANLAHSSASARLGFHWHDVAAGLPTAAFDWVVMNPPFHQGKATDIDLGRAFITNAAAALAPGGRLLFVANRQLPYEPVVAAHFRRQTTLAETGLYKVIEARI
;
A
#
# COMPACT_ATOMS: atom_id res chain seq x y z
N MET A 1 -13.86 6.30 13.68
CA MET A 1 -13.97 4.84 13.47
C MET A 1 -14.70 4.63 12.15
N SER A 2 -14.14 3.84 11.23
CA SER A 2 -14.80 3.58 9.94
C SER A 2 -16.06 2.73 10.11
N ASP A 3 -16.96 2.80 9.14
CA ASP A 3 -18.19 1.98 9.12
C ASP A 3 -17.88 0.47 9.11
N ALA A 4 -16.82 0.08 8.38
CA ALA A 4 -16.37 -1.31 8.32
C ALA A 4 -15.82 -1.78 9.68
N LEU A 5 -15.03 -0.94 10.36
CA LEU A 5 -14.52 -1.24 11.71
C LEU A 5 -15.66 -1.36 12.74
N ASN A 6 -16.65 -0.47 12.68
CA ASN A 6 -17.86 -0.54 13.50
C ASN A 6 -18.63 -1.86 13.25
N ALA A 7 -18.76 -2.28 11.99
CA ALA A 7 -19.44 -3.51 11.62
C ALA A 7 -18.66 -4.76 12.07
N LEU A 8 -17.33 -4.74 11.97
CA LEU A 8 -16.43 -5.83 12.36
C LEU A 8 -16.60 -6.23 13.82
N PHE A 9 -16.69 -5.25 14.72
CA PHE A 9 -16.84 -5.50 16.16
C PHE A 9 -18.29 -5.74 16.60
N HIS A 10 -19.26 -5.60 15.69
CA HIS A 10 -20.69 -5.72 16.02
C HIS A 10 -21.10 -7.09 16.58
N PRO A 11 -20.65 -8.24 16.04
CA PRO A 11 -21.02 -9.56 16.57
C PRO A 11 -20.60 -9.76 18.03
N PHE A 12 -19.43 -9.23 18.42
CA PHE A 12 -18.94 -9.29 19.80
C PHE A 12 -19.78 -8.41 20.75
N ALA A 13 -20.12 -7.20 20.31
CA ALA A 13 -21.00 -6.31 21.09
C ALA A 13 -22.41 -6.89 21.29
N LYS A 14 -22.84 -7.80 20.40
CA LYS A 14 -24.12 -8.53 20.51
C LYS A 14 -24.02 -9.85 21.28
N GLY A 15 -22.82 -10.23 21.76
CA GLY A 15 -22.61 -11.50 22.44
C GLY A 15 -22.71 -12.73 21.52
N LEU A 16 -22.63 -12.54 20.20
CA LEU A 16 -22.67 -13.63 19.22
C LEU A 16 -21.33 -14.35 19.11
N LEU A 17 -20.24 -13.67 19.43
CA LEU A 17 -18.88 -14.19 19.41
C LEU A 17 -18.17 -13.87 20.72
N PRO A 18 -17.35 -14.80 21.24
CA PRO A 18 -16.54 -14.53 22.42
C PRO A 18 -15.42 -13.55 22.09
N ARG A 19 -15.02 -12.74 23.07
CA ARG A 19 -13.78 -11.98 22.98
C ARG A 19 -12.58 -12.92 23.11
N PRO A 20 -11.48 -12.68 22.39
CA PRO A 20 -10.28 -13.49 22.51
C PRO A 20 -9.58 -13.20 23.85
N GLN A 21 -8.77 -14.17 24.31
CA GLN A 21 -7.83 -13.91 25.39
C GLN A 21 -6.74 -12.92 24.94
N PRO A 22 -6.08 -12.20 25.87
CA PRO A 22 -4.95 -11.33 25.55
C PRO A 22 -3.88 -12.02 24.71
N GLY A 23 -3.36 -11.35 23.67
CA GLY A 23 -2.35 -11.88 22.76
C GLY A 23 -2.78 -13.04 21.86
N ARG A 24 -4.07 -13.37 21.78
CA ARG A 24 -4.57 -14.53 21.02
C ARG A 24 -5.34 -14.16 19.74
N GLY A 25 -5.32 -12.90 19.32
CA GLY A 25 -5.94 -12.48 18.07
C GLY A 25 -4.97 -11.81 17.10
N VAL A 26 -5.25 -11.93 15.81
CA VAL A 26 -4.58 -11.20 14.74
C VAL A 26 -5.59 -10.34 13.99
N PHE A 27 -5.21 -9.12 13.61
CA PHE A 27 -6.09 -8.20 12.88
C PHE A 27 -5.42 -7.68 11.61
N LEU A 28 -5.83 -8.21 10.46
CA LEU A 28 -5.32 -7.85 9.14
C LEU A 28 -6.03 -6.62 8.59
N ARG A 29 -5.24 -5.76 7.93
CA ARG A 29 -5.68 -4.42 7.48
C ARG A 29 -6.29 -3.64 8.65
N ALA A 30 -5.62 -3.73 9.80
CA ALA A 30 -6.12 -3.14 11.03
C ALA A 30 -6.36 -1.64 10.87
N GLU A 31 -7.45 -1.17 11.49
CA GLU A 31 -7.80 0.24 11.62
C GLU A 31 -8.10 0.55 13.07
N GLY A 32 -7.93 1.81 13.45
CA GLY A 32 -8.19 2.31 14.80
C GLY A 32 -9.22 3.44 14.85
N PRO A 33 -9.46 4.01 16.04
CA PRO A 33 -8.89 3.60 17.33
C PRO A 33 -9.52 2.30 17.86
N LEU A 34 -8.78 1.57 18.70
CA LEU A 34 -9.23 0.36 19.39
C LEU A 34 -9.35 0.60 20.90
N ASP A 35 -10.37 0.03 21.54
CA ASP A 35 -10.47 0.08 23.00
C ASP A 35 -9.32 -0.72 23.67
N PRO A 36 -9.01 -0.49 24.97
CA PRO A 36 -7.87 -1.14 25.63
C PRO A 36 -7.90 -2.66 25.59
N ASP A 37 -9.08 -3.29 25.65
CA ASP A 37 -9.20 -4.75 25.66
C ASP A 37 -8.78 -5.32 24.30
N TRP A 38 -9.26 -4.70 23.21
CA TRP A 38 -8.85 -5.09 21.85
C TRP A 38 -7.37 -4.84 21.59
N ARG A 39 -6.82 -3.73 22.08
CA ARG A 39 -5.37 -3.45 21.93
C ARG A 39 -4.49 -4.51 22.59
N ASN A 40 -4.89 -5.00 23.75
CA ASN A 40 -4.15 -6.05 24.47
C ASN A 40 -4.34 -7.45 23.86
N ALA A 41 -5.43 -7.65 23.11
CA ALA A 41 -5.76 -8.96 22.55
C ALA A 41 -5.25 -9.18 21.13
N LEU A 42 -5.00 -8.12 20.36
CA LEU A 42 -4.73 -8.18 18.93
C LEU A 42 -3.29 -7.82 18.58
N LEU A 43 -2.63 -8.68 17.79
CA LEU A 43 -1.54 -8.28 16.92
C LEU A 43 -2.12 -7.67 15.65
N CYS A 44 -1.89 -6.38 15.42
CA CYS A 44 -2.38 -5.67 14.24
C CYS A 44 -1.39 -5.82 13.07
N GLU A 45 -1.87 -6.19 11.88
CA GLU A 45 -1.13 -6.10 10.62
C GLU A 45 -1.63 -4.88 9.82
N GLN A 46 -0.71 -3.96 9.50
CA GLN A 46 -0.97 -2.81 8.65
C GLN A 46 0.29 -2.42 7.88
N SER A 47 0.27 -2.66 6.55
CA SER A 47 1.38 -2.41 5.64
C SER A 47 1.48 -0.95 5.18
N PHE A 48 0.41 -0.17 5.30
CA PHE A 48 0.38 1.23 4.90
C PHE A 48 0.92 2.12 6.02
N LYS A 49 2.05 2.82 5.77
CA LYS A 49 2.81 3.55 6.79
C LYS A 49 1.97 4.55 7.59
N PRO A 50 1.13 5.42 6.99
CA PRO A 50 0.31 6.36 7.76
C PRO A 50 -0.64 5.66 8.75
N ALA A 51 -1.30 4.59 8.31
CA ALA A 51 -2.23 3.82 9.14
C ALA A 51 -1.49 3.01 10.21
N HIS A 52 -0.32 2.46 9.86
CA HIS A 52 0.55 1.75 10.80
C HIS A 52 0.99 2.68 11.94
N GLU A 53 1.48 3.88 11.62
CA GLU A 53 1.89 4.87 12.62
C GLU A 53 0.72 5.38 13.45
N ALA A 54 -0.49 5.46 12.89
CA ALA A 54 -1.70 5.80 13.63
C ALA A 54 -2.00 4.75 14.71
N LEU A 55 -2.03 3.47 14.33
CA LEU A 55 -2.24 2.37 15.29
C LEU A 55 -1.16 2.32 16.37
N ARG A 56 0.11 2.52 15.99
CA ARG A 56 1.23 2.55 16.93
C ARG A 56 1.09 3.68 17.94
N ARG A 57 0.70 4.89 17.49
CA ARG A 57 0.43 6.04 18.37
C ARG A 57 -0.76 5.80 19.30
N ASP A 58 -1.74 5.03 18.87
CA ASP A 58 -2.89 4.61 19.69
C ASP A 58 -2.53 3.48 20.67
N GLY A 59 -1.28 3.01 20.69
CA GLY A 59 -0.77 1.99 21.60
C GLY A 59 -1.09 0.55 21.20
N CYS A 60 -1.39 0.31 19.92
CA CYS A 60 -1.55 -1.05 19.40
C CYS A 60 -0.18 -1.70 19.14
N THR A 61 -0.06 -3.00 19.41
CA THR A 61 1.05 -3.80 18.85
C THR A 61 0.78 -4.00 17.35
N VAL A 62 1.60 -3.39 16.50
CA VAL A 62 1.37 -3.36 15.05
C VAL A 62 2.64 -3.73 14.28
N VAL A 63 2.49 -4.56 13.25
CA VAL A 63 3.53 -5.03 12.34
C VAL A 63 3.11 -4.81 10.87
N PRO A 64 4.04 -4.67 9.92
CA PRO A 64 3.68 -4.56 8.51
C PRO A 64 3.17 -5.87 7.91
N THR A 65 3.72 -6.99 8.36
CA THR A 65 3.31 -8.35 8.03
C THR A 65 3.34 -9.15 9.33
N PHE A 66 2.25 -9.83 9.70
CA PHE A 66 2.27 -10.75 10.83
C PHE A 66 2.92 -12.07 10.43
N GLU A 67 3.55 -12.69 11.42
CA GLU A 67 4.08 -14.05 11.36
C GLU A 67 3.51 -14.86 12.52
N GLY A 68 3.55 -16.18 12.40
CA GLY A 68 3.07 -17.12 13.41
C GLY A 68 1.63 -17.58 13.22
N ASP A 69 1.24 -18.51 14.09
CA ASP A 69 -0.03 -19.23 14.07
C ASP A 69 -0.57 -19.45 15.49
N GLY A 70 -1.59 -20.30 15.61
CA GLY A 70 -2.18 -20.66 16.90
C GLY A 70 -3.11 -19.61 17.48
N TYR A 71 -3.59 -18.65 16.68
CA TYR A 71 -4.53 -17.62 17.10
C TYR A 71 -5.94 -18.19 17.33
N ASP A 72 -6.67 -17.58 18.26
CA ASP A 72 -8.07 -17.87 18.57
C ASP A 72 -9.03 -17.02 17.73
N LEU A 73 -8.55 -15.86 17.26
CA LEU A 73 -9.34 -14.92 16.48
C LEU A 73 -8.53 -14.30 15.35
N GLY A 74 -9.12 -14.28 14.16
CA GLY A 74 -8.60 -13.60 12.98
C GLY A 74 -9.60 -12.54 12.56
N LEU A 75 -9.22 -11.28 12.60
CA LEU A 75 -10.02 -10.16 12.13
C LEU A 75 -9.47 -9.68 10.79
N CYS A 76 -10.33 -9.35 9.83
CA CYS A 76 -9.91 -8.82 8.54
C CYS A 76 -10.87 -7.74 8.02
N LEU A 77 -10.35 -6.54 7.76
CA LEU A 77 -11.06 -5.56 6.96
C LEU A 77 -10.83 -5.84 5.47
N LEU A 78 -11.89 -5.77 4.66
CA LEU A 78 -11.81 -6.00 3.22
C LEU A 78 -11.20 -4.79 2.51
N THR A 79 -10.50 -5.04 1.41
CA THR A 79 -9.92 -4.00 0.55
C THR A 79 -10.64 -3.94 -0.80
N LYS A 80 -10.44 -2.85 -1.55
CA LYS A 80 -10.93 -2.74 -2.94
C LYS A 80 -10.33 -3.80 -3.89
N HIS A 81 -9.28 -4.50 -3.46
CA HIS A 81 -8.59 -5.52 -4.24
C HIS A 81 -9.06 -6.91 -3.81
N LYS A 82 -9.94 -7.51 -4.61
CA LYS A 82 -10.55 -8.82 -4.32
C LYS A 82 -9.51 -9.92 -4.05
N THR A 83 -8.47 -10.02 -4.87
CA THR A 83 -7.43 -11.06 -4.71
C THR A 83 -6.65 -10.87 -3.41
N GLU A 84 -6.27 -9.64 -3.06
CA GLU A 84 -5.62 -9.32 -1.78
C GLU A 84 -6.52 -9.70 -0.60
N THR A 85 -7.80 -9.34 -0.67
CA THR A 85 -8.77 -9.66 0.37
C THR A 85 -8.90 -11.17 0.57
N LEU A 86 -9.07 -11.95 -0.50
CA LEU A 86 -9.14 -13.41 -0.41
C LEU A 86 -7.85 -14.00 0.17
N ALA A 87 -6.68 -13.47 -0.23
CA ALA A 87 -5.42 -13.90 0.32
C ALA A 87 -5.28 -13.61 1.81
N ASN A 88 -5.74 -12.45 2.27
CA ASN A 88 -5.77 -12.11 3.69
C ASN A 88 -6.71 -13.03 4.47
N LEU A 89 -7.88 -13.39 3.91
CA LEU A 89 -8.77 -14.38 4.50
C LEU A 89 -8.08 -15.77 4.61
N GLY A 90 -7.40 -16.20 3.56
CA GLY A 90 -6.64 -17.46 3.54
C GLY A 90 -5.50 -17.48 4.56
N ARG A 91 -4.70 -16.40 4.63
CA ARG A 91 -3.62 -16.24 5.60
C ARG A 91 -4.13 -16.23 7.04
N ALA A 92 -5.18 -15.45 7.32
CA ALA A 92 -5.79 -15.39 8.63
C ALA A 92 -6.33 -16.77 9.04
N TRP A 93 -7.03 -17.47 8.15
CA TRP A 93 -7.55 -18.81 8.40
C TRP A 93 -6.44 -19.83 8.68
N ALA A 94 -5.34 -19.79 7.94
CA ALA A 94 -4.19 -20.66 8.14
C ALA A 94 -3.51 -20.44 9.51
N ALA A 95 -3.54 -19.20 10.01
CA ALA A 95 -2.96 -18.85 11.31
C ALA A 95 -3.86 -19.20 12.52
N LEU A 96 -5.13 -19.57 12.29
CA LEU A 96 -6.04 -19.97 13.36
C LEU A 96 -5.81 -21.43 13.79
N ARG A 97 -5.86 -21.67 15.11
CA ARG A 97 -6.02 -23.04 15.62
C ARG A 97 -7.42 -23.58 15.27
N PRO A 98 -7.62 -24.92 15.23
CA PRO A 98 -8.96 -25.49 15.23
C PRO A 98 -9.83 -24.91 16.36
N GLY A 99 -11.07 -24.55 16.04
CA GLY A 99 -12.00 -23.82 16.91
C GLY A 99 -11.80 -22.30 16.96
N GLY A 100 -10.75 -21.76 16.34
CA GLY A 100 -10.55 -20.31 16.20
C GLY A 100 -11.57 -19.68 15.24
N VAL A 101 -11.83 -18.38 15.35
CA VAL A 101 -12.87 -17.72 14.54
C VAL A 101 -12.25 -16.69 13.60
N LEU A 102 -12.59 -16.77 12.31
CA LEU A 102 -12.31 -15.72 11.33
C LEU A 102 -13.52 -14.79 11.25
N VAL A 103 -13.33 -13.49 11.41
CA VAL A 103 -14.36 -12.46 11.24
C VAL A 103 -13.87 -11.41 10.25
N CYS A 104 -14.71 -11.11 9.26
CA CYS A 104 -14.38 -10.19 8.19
C CYS A 104 -15.48 -9.13 8.03
N ALA A 105 -15.10 -7.90 7.69
CA ALA A 105 -16.07 -6.83 7.43
C ALA A 105 -15.65 -5.86 6.33
N GLY A 106 -16.63 -5.39 5.55
CA GLY A 106 -16.42 -4.38 4.51
C GLY A 106 -17.72 -3.88 3.88
N GLY A 107 -17.63 -2.76 3.17
CA GLY A 107 -18.72 -2.16 2.42
C GLY A 107 -18.98 -2.80 1.05
N ASN A 108 -20.02 -2.33 0.38
CA ASN A 108 -20.34 -2.76 -0.99
C ASN A 108 -19.34 -2.24 -2.02
N ASP A 109 -18.74 -1.08 -1.75
CA ASP A 109 -17.70 -0.43 -2.55
C ASP A 109 -16.40 -1.26 -2.64
N VAL A 110 -16.12 -2.06 -1.62
CA VAL A 110 -15.02 -3.05 -1.60
C VAL A 110 -15.49 -4.48 -1.92
N GLY A 111 -16.73 -4.63 -2.40
CA GLY A 111 -17.23 -5.91 -2.91
C GLY A 111 -17.56 -6.96 -1.85
N ALA A 112 -17.93 -6.56 -0.62
CA ALA A 112 -18.15 -7.48 0.50
C ALA A 112 -19.10 -8.65 0.19
N GLY A 113 -20.18 -8.42 -0.57
CA GLY A 113 -21.09 -9.50 -0.97
C GLY A 113 -20.46 -10.54 -1.92
N SER A 114 -19.48 -10.16 -2.73
CA SER A 114 -18.72 -11.10 -3.57
C SER A 114 -17.79 -11.97 -2.74
N ILE A 115 -17.12 -11.36 -1.75
CA ILE A 115 -16.21 -12.07 -0.84
C ILE A 115 -16.98 -13.02 0.08
N GLU A 116 -18.10 -12.58 0.65
CA GLU A 116 -18.97 -13.44 1.47
C GLU A 116 -19.42 -14.69 0.71
N ARG A 117 -19.86 -14.53 -0.55
CA ARG A 117 -20.24 -15.67 -1.39
C ARG A 117 -19.06 -16.59 -1.67
N ALA A 118 -17.89 -16.05 -1.97
CA ALA A 118 -16.68 -16.84 -2.17
C ALA A 118 -16.34 -17.68 -0.93
N LEU A 119 -16.42 -17.07 0.27
CA LEU A 119 -16.18 -17.79 1.52
C LEU A 119 -17.22 -18.89 1.76
N LYS A 120 -18.51 -18.61 1.53
CA LYS A 120 -19.60 -19.60 1.61
C LYS A 120 -19.45 -20.77 0.62
N THR A 121 -18.82 -20.56 -0.52
CA THR A 121 -18.49 -21.64 -1.46
C THR A 121 -17.28 -22.45 -1.00
N ALA A 122 -16.35 -21.82 -0.28
CA ALA A 122 -15.10 -22.44 0.13
C ALA A 122 -15.21 -23.23 1.45
N ILE A 123 -16.13 -22.84 2.33
CA ILE A 123 -16.37 -23.47 3.64
C ILE A 123 -17.85 -23.43 4.04
N ASP A 124 -18.25 -24.41 4.84
CA ASP A 124 -19.55 -24.45 5.50
C ASP A 124 -19.57 -23.56 6.76
N GLY A 125 -20.76 -23.32 7.31
CA GLY A 125 -20.93 -22.67 8.62
C GLY A 125 -20.69 -21.15 8.64
N VAL A 126 -20.61 -20.48 7.47
CA VAL A 126 -20.44 -19.03 7.41
C VAL A 126 -21.71 -18.31 7.85
N SER A 127 -21.62 -17.58 8.96
CA SER A 127 -22.65 -16.67 9.47
C SER A 127 -22.43 -15.26 8.94
N SER A 128 -23.50 -14.47 8.79
CA SER A 128 -23.38 -13.08 8.36
C SER A 128 -24.48 -12.17 8.88
N LEU A 129 -24.14 -10.88 9.00
CA LEU A 129 -25.02 -9.78 9.38
C LEU A 129 -24.71 -8.54 8.52
N SER A 130 -25.62 -7.57 8.54
CA SER A 130 -25.39 -6.24 7.96
C SER A 130 -25.45 -5.19 9.05
N LYS A 131 -24.47 -4.28 9.07
CA LYS A 131 -24.36 -3.18 10.04
C LYS A 131 -23.58 -2.03 9.42
N SER A 132 -23.99 -0.79 9.69
CA SER A 132 -23.30 0.43 9.24
C SER A 132 -22.97 0.43 7.74
N HIS A 133 -23.95 0.08 6.89
CA HIS A 133 -23.77 -0.05 5.43
C HIS A 133 -22.71 -1.09 4.98
N CYS A 134 -22.21 -1.92 5.90
CA CYS A 134 -21.26 -2.98 5.66
C CYS A 134 -21.88 -4.36 5.91
N LYS A 135 -21.24 -5.38 5.35
CA LYS A 135 -21.45 -6.79 5.71
C LYS A 135 -20.37 -7.21 6.68
N VAL A 136 -20.76 -7.94 7.71
CA VAL A 136 -19.86 -8.68 8.60
C VAL A 136 -20.20 -10.16 8.49
N PHE A 137 -19.18 -11.00 8.35
CA PHE A 137 -19.36 -12.44 8.24
C PHE A 137 -18.22 -13.17 8.91
N TRP A 138 -18.51 -14.35 9.45
CA TRP A 138 -17.55 -15.11 10.22
C TRP A 138 -17.79 -16.62 10.09
N ALA A 139 -16.74 -17.38 10.37
CA ALA A 139 -16.78 -18.83 10.42
C ALA A 139 -15.75 -19.36 11.42
N GLU A 140 -16.05 -20.52 12.00
CA GLU A 140 -15.14 -21.23 12.89
C GLU A 140 -14.20 -22.13 12.08
N ARG A 141 -12.93 -22.13 12.46
CA ARG A 141 -11.86 -22.90 11.86
C ARG A 141 -12.04 -24.38 12.21
N GLY A 142 -12.34 -25.22 11.22
CA GLY A 142 -12.32 -26.68 11.38
C GLY A 142 -10.90 -27.26 11.57
N ASP A 143 -10.74 -28.58 11.48
CA ASP A 143 -9.43 -29.22 11.70
C ASP A 143 -8.48 -29.04 10.51
N THR A 144 -8.97 -29.11 9.27
CA THR A 144 -8.14 -29.09 8.05
C THR A 144 -8.28 -27.79 7.28
N ILE A 145 -7.21 -27.31 6.64
CA ILE A 145 -7.26 -26.09 5.81
C ILE A 145 -7.91 -26.45 4.47
N PRO A 146 -9.04 -25.83 4.10
CA PRO A 146 -9.68 -26.09 2.80
C PRO A 146 -8.77 -25.67 1.65
N PRO A 147 -8.68 -26.46 0.55
CA PRO A 147 -7.79 -26.15 -0.57
C PRO A 147 -8.01 -24.76 -1.18
N ALA A 148 -9.25 -24.28 -1.21
CA ALA A 148 -9.57 -22.95 -1.72
C ALA A 148 -8.92 -21.82 -0.89
N LEU A 149 -8.90 -21.94 0.44
CA LEU A 149 -8.32 -20.91 1.32
C LEU A 149 -6.79 -20.95 1.25
N ALA A 150 -6.19 -22.15 1.13
CA ALA A 150 -4.76 -22.29 0.87
C ALA A 150 -4.37 -21.65 -0.48
N ALA A 151 -5.13 -21.92 -1.53
CA ALA A 151 -4.91 -21.33 -2.86
C ALA A 151 -5.07 -19.80 -2.85
N TRP A 152 -6.00 -19.26 -2.06
CA TRP A 152 -6.12 -17.81 -1.89
C TRP A 152 -4.91 -17.21 -1.21
N ALA A 153 -4.42 -17.82 -0.12
CA ALA A 153 -3.23 -17.35 0.57
C ALA A 153 -2.01 -17.33 -0.37
N GLU A 154 -1.83 -18.38 -1.17
CA GLU A 154 -0.79 -18.50 -2.19
C GLU A 154 -0.92 -17.42 -3.26
N ALA A 155 -2.12 -17.21 -3.80
CA ALA A 155 -2.37 -16.23 -4.86
C ALA A 155 -2.01 -14.79 -4.45
N GLY A 156 -2.02 -14.47 -3.16
CA GLY A 156 -1.61 -13.16 -2.66
C GLY A 156 -0.12 -13.01 -2.39
N GLN A 157 0.70 -14.04 -2.53
CA GLN A 157 2.14 -13.95 -2.31
C GLN A 157 2.84 -13.11 -3.38
N MET A 158 4.08 -12.72 -3.08
CA MET A 158 4.95 -12.05 -4.02
C MET A 158 5.27 -13.00 -5.18
N GLN A 159 5.07 -12.51 -6.39
CA GLN A 159 5.21 -13.27 -7.63
C GLN A 159 5.67 -12.33 -8.76
N GLN A 160 6.28 -12.88 -9.79
CA GLN A 160 6.66 -12.09 -10.96
C GLN A 160 5.41 -11.78 -11.81
N GLY A 161 5.22 -10.50 -12.14
CA GLY A 161 4.18 -10.07 -13.05
C GLY A 161 4.42 -10.66 -14.45
N THR A 162 3.39 -11.23 -15.06
CA THR A 162 3.50 -11.89 -16.36
C THR A 162 3.93 -10.93 -17.48
N GLU A 163 3.52 -9.67 -17.40
CA GLU A 163 3.90 -8.64 -18.38
C GLU A 163 5.23 -7.97 -18.06
N THR A 164 5.54 -7.77 -16.77
CA THR A 164 6.69 -6.97 -16.34
C THR A 164 7.95 -7.79 -16.08
N GLY A 165 7.81 -9.10 -15.81
CA GLY A 165 8.89 -9.95 -15.28
C GLY A 165 9.39 -9.55 -13.89
N CYS A 166 8.77 -8.54 -13.27
CA CYS A 166 9.19 -7.97 -11.99
C CYS A 166 8.37 -8.57 -10.84
N TRP A 167 9.02 -8.81 -9.71
CA TRP A 167 8.39 -9.18 -8.45
C TRP A 167 7.41 -8.11 -7.99
N SER A 168 6.21 -8.54 -7.63
CA SER A 168 5.13 -7.70 -7.10
C SER A 168 4.08 -8.60 -6.44
N ARG A 169 2.93 -8.07 -6.03
CA ARG A 169 1.83 -8.89 -5.49
C ARG A 169 0.46 -8.24 -5.62
N PRO A 170 -0.64 -9.02 -5.66
CA PRO A 170 -1.99 -8.47 -5.60
C PRO A 170 -2.19 -7.57 -4.38
N GLY A 171 -2.89 -6.46 -4.59
CA GLY A 171 -3.06 -5.40 -3.58
C GLY A 171 -2.21 -4.16 -3.86
N LEU A 172 -1.08 -4.31 -4.56
CA LEU A 172 -0.28 -3.19 -5.01
C LEU A 172 -0.86 -2.52 -6.27
N TYR A 173 -0.60 -1.22 -6.42
CA TYR A 173 -0.97 -0.47 -7.61
C TYR A 173 -0.25 -1.01 -8.85
N ASN A 174 -1.02 -1.31 -9.92
CA ASN A 174 -0.52 -1.91 -11.15
C ASN A 174 0.49 -3.05 -10.90
N TRP A 175 0.15 -3.96 -9.99
CA TRP A 175 1.07 -4.99 -9.53
C TRP A 175 1.55 -5.93 -10.64
N ASN A 176 0.75 -6.13 -11.70
CA ASN A 176 1.04 -7.06 -12.79
C ASN A 176 1.24 -6.40 -14.16
N LYS A 177 1.33 -5.07 -14.23
CA LYS A 177 1.48 -4.31 -15.47
C LYS A 177 2.25 -3.01 -15.25
N VAL A 178 2.80 -2.43 -16.31
CA VAL A 178 3.44 -1.11 -16.22
C VAL A 178 2.36 -0.02 -16.19
N ASP A 179 2.53 0.97 -15.30
CA ASP A 179 1.69 2.17 -15.30
C ASP A 179 2.01 3.07 -16.51
N ALA A 180 0.97 3.49 -17.25
CA ALA A 180 1.15 4.30 -18.45
C ALA A 180 1.74 5.68 -18.16
N GLY A 181 1.43 6.28 -17.00
CA GLY A 181 2.06 7.52 -16.56
C GLY A 181 3.54 7.33 -16.27
N SER A 182 3.89 6.27 -15.52
CA SER A 182 5.30 5.94 -15.27
C SER A 182 6.07 5.63 -16.57
N ALA A 183 5.46 4.93 -17.53
CA ALA A 183 6.09 4.67 -18.82
C ALA A 183 6.38 5.99 -19.58
N LEU A 184 5.40 6.89 -19.64
CA LEU A 184 5.56 8.23 -20.23
C LEU A 184 6.65 9.04 -19.52
N LEU A 185 6.73 8.96 -18.19
CA LEU A 185 7.77 9.61 -17.40
C LEU A 185 9.17 9.08 -17.76
N VAL A 186 9.31 7.76 -17.90
CA VAL A 186 10.56 7.11 -18.28
C VAL A 186 11.06 7.61 -19.63
N GLU A 187 10.17 7.76 -20.63
CA GLU A 187 10.50 8.30 -21.96
C GLU A 187 11.15 9.69 -21.92
N HIS A 188 10.84 10.48 -20.89
CA HIS A 188 11.29 11.86 -20.74
C HIS A 188 12.35 12.03 -19.64
N LEU A 189 12.99 10.95 -19.18
CA LEU A 189 14.11 11.03 -18.24
C LEU A 189 15.27 11.84 -18.83
N PRO A 190 15.74 12.90 -18.15
CA PRO A 190 16.82 13.75 -18.63
C PRO A 190 18.15 12.99 -18.74
N ALA A 191 18.89 13.22 -19.84
CA ALA A 191 20.20 12.61 -20.05
C ALA A 191 21.28 13.12 -19.08
N ASP A 192 21.05 14.26 -18.42
CA ASP A 192 21.94 14.85 -17.42
C ASP A 192 21.59 14.46 -15.97
N LEU A 193 20.71 13.47 -15.78
CA LEU A 193 20.34 12.96 -14.47
C LEU A 193 21.54 12.25 -13.81
N THR A 194 22.00 12.76 -12.67
CA THR A 194 23.20 12.33 -11.95
C THR A 194 23.12 12.73 -10.48
N GLY A 195 24.05 12.24 -9.66
CA GLY A 195 24.15 12.62 -8.25
C GLY A 195 23.20 11.82 -7.35
N ARG A 196 22.66 12.47 -6.32
CA ARG A 196 21.74 11.88 -5.34
C ARG A 196 20.31 12.04 -5.83
N VAL A 197 19.61 10.93 -5.99
CA VAL A 197 18.27 10.89 -6.59
C VAL A 197 17.29 10.27 -5.61
N ALA A 198 16.07 10.80 -5.55
CA ALA A 198 14.95 10.16 -4.85
C ALA A 198 13.84 9.76 -5.83
N ASP A 199 13.26 8.56 -5.60
CA ASP A 199 12.04 8.08 -6.24
C ASP A 199 10.91 8.09 -5.20
N LEU A 200 9.94 9.01 -5.33
CA LEU A 200 8.85 9.18 -4.36
C LEU A 200 7.59 8.47 -4.84
N GLY A 201 7.05 7.58 -3.99
CA GLY A 201 5.98 6.67 -4.40
C GLY A 201 6.51 5.59 -5.34
N ALA A 202 7.65 5.00 -4.97
CA ALA A 202 8.43 4.14 -5.85
C ALA A 202 7.68 2.86 -6.28
N GLY A 203 6.61 2.47 -5.58
CA GLY A 203 5.88 1.25 -5.84
C GLY A 203 6.79 0.03 -5.79
N TRP A 204 6.61 -0.90 -6.74
CA TRP A 204 7.48 -2.06 -6.90
C TRP A 204 8.84 -1.74 -7.57
N GLY A 205 9.17 -0.46 -7.79
CA GLY A 205 10.49 -0.02 -8.23
C GLY A 205 10.67 0.18 -9.75
N TYR A 206 9.59 0.29 -10.52
CA TYR A 206 9.67 0.48 -11.98
C TYR A 206 10.51 1.68 -12.41
N LEU A 207 10.21 2.87 -11.86
CA LEU A 207 10.92 4.10 -12.19
C LEU A 207 12.38 4.00 -11.78
N SER A 208 12.63 3.45 -10.59
CA SER A 208 13.98 3.17 -10.10
C SER A 208 14.79 2.25 -11.01
N LEU A 209 14.22 1.17 -11.52
CA LEU A 209 14.91 0.30 -12.51
C LEU A 209 15.28 1.09 -13.78
N ALA A 210 14.37 1.91 -14.29
CA ALA A 210 14.61 2.73 -15.48
C ALA A 210 15.66 3.82 -15.24
N LEU A 211 15.68 4.44 -14.06
CA LEU A 211 16.69 5.41 -13.65
C LEU A 211 18.08 4.78 -13.65
N LEU A 212 18.23 3.62 -13.02
CA LEU A 212 19.52 2.92 -12.97
C LEU A 212 20.00 2.45 -14.35
N ALA A 213 19.08 2.06 -15.24
CA ALA A 213 19.41 1.66 -16.60
C ALA A 213 19.84 2.83 -17.50
N ARG A 214 19.22 4.01 -17.35
CA ARG A 214 19.42 5.16 -18.25
C ARG A 214 20.43 6.19 -17.74
N ALA A 215 20.64 6.26 -16.43
CA ALA A 215 21.48 7.26 -15.79
C ALA A 215 22.61 6.59 -14.98
N PRO A 216 23.68 6.10 -15.65
CA PRO A 216 24.78 5.39 -14.98
C PRO A 216 25.62 6.27 -14.03
N LYS A 217 25.39 7.59 -14.04
CA LYS A 217 26.08 8.56 -13.17
C LYS A 217 25.28 8.89 -11.90
N ILE A 218 24.20 8.17 -11.59
CA ILE A 218 23.54 8.27 -10.29
C ILE A 218 24.52 7.75 -9.23
N ALA A 219 24.80 8.57 -8.22
CA ALA A 219 25.64 8.20 -7.09
C ALA A 219 24.86 7.45 -6.01
N SER A 220 23.62 7.88 -5.74
CA SER A 220 22.69 7.15 -4.87
C SER A 220 21.25 7.32 -5.32
N LEU A 221 20.44 6.30 -5.10
CA LEU A 221 19.00 6.29 -5.37
C LEU A 221 18.25 5.87 -4.11
N ASP A 222 17.46 6.79 -3.56
CA ASP A 222 16.63 6.56 -2.38
C ASP A 222 15.16 6.41 -2.78
N LEU A 223 14.59 5.24 -2.53
CA LEU A 223 13.20 4.91 -2.84
C LEU A 223 12.34 5.15 -1.60
N PHE A 224 11.32 5.99 -1.71
CA PHE A 224 10.34 6.24 -0.64
C PHE A 224 8.98 5.69 -1.04
N GLU A 225 8.42 4.82 -0.20
CA GLU A 225 7.14 4.18 -0.45
C GLU A 225 6.40 3.92 0.86
N ALA A 226 5.09 4.20 0.87
CA ALA A 226 4.25 4.09 2.05
C ALA A 226 3.69 2.67 2.24
N GLU A 227 3.61 1.86 1.19
CA GLU A 227 3.22 0.45 1.28
C GLU A 227 4.44 -0.45 1.50
N TRP A 228 4.51 -1.10 2.67
CA TRP A 228 5.61 -2.01 3.02
C TRP A 228 5.84 -3.09 1.96
N HIS A 229 4.77 -3.70 1.46
CA HIS A 229 4.88 -4.75 0.44
C HIS A 229 5.43 -4.25 -0.90
N ALA A 230 5.24 -2.98 -1.22
CA ALA A 230 5.83 -2.38 -2.41
C ALA A 230 7.34 -2.13 -2.22
N VAL A 231 7.76 -1.69 -1.02
CA VAL A 231 9.19 -1.60 -0.66
C VAL A 231 9.89 -2.96 -0.82
N GLU A 232 9.28 -4.03 -0.31
CA GLU A 232 9.87 -5.37 -0.41
C GLU A 232 9.93 -5.88 -1.86
N ALA A 233 8.90 -5.59 -2.67
CA ALA A 233 8.92 -5.86 -4.11
C ALA A 233 10.03 -5.07 -4.83
N ALA A 234 10.20 -3.78 -4.50
CA ALA A 234 11.27 -2.96 -5.05
C ALA A 234 12.66 -3.50 -4.66
N ARG A 235 12.87 -3.92 -3.42
CA ARG A 235 14.12 -4.58 -3.00
C ARG A 235 14.41 -5.81 -3.85
N ALA A 236 13.42 -6.68 -4.05
CA ALA A 236 13.57 -7.90 -4.84
C ALA A 236 13.90 -7.58 -6.32
N ASN A 237 13.25 -6.57 -6.90
CA ASN A 237 13.48 -6.16 -8.28
C ASN A 237 14.84 -5.52 -8.50
N LEU A 238 15.30 -4.69 -7.56
CA LEU A 238 16.57 -3.99 -7.67
C LEU A 238 17.78 -4.80 -7.19
N ALA A 239 17.56 -5.95 -6.52
CA ALA A 239 18.63 -6.80 -5.98
C ALA A 239 19.66 -7.26 -7.03
N HIS A 240 19.25 -7.35 -8.30
CA HIS A 240 20.11 -7.78 -9.41
C HIS A 240 20.55 -6.64 -10.33
N SER A 241 20.31 -5.38 -9.94
CA SER A 241 20.78 -4.23 -10.72
C SER A 241 22.30 -4.21 -10.75
N SER A 242 22.88 -4.08 -11.95
CA SER A 242 24.33 -3.93 -12.14
C SER A 242 24.84 -2.50 -11.92
N ALA A 243 23.95 -1.57 -11.60
CA ALA A 243 24.30 -0.18 -11.36
C ALA A 243 25.15 -0.03 -10.09
N SER A 244 26.15 0.86 -10.15
CA SER A 244 27.04 1.17 -9.02
C SER A 244 26.41 2.11 -7.98
N ALA A 245 25.20 2.62 -8.24
CA ALA A 245 24.52 3.54 -7.35
C ALA A 245 24.21 2.89 -5.99
N ARG A 246 24.46 3.63 -4.90
CA ARG A 246 24.04 3.20 -3.56
C ARG A 246 22.51 3.27 -3.45
N LEU A 247 21.87 2.15 -3.13
CA LEU A 247 20.41 2.08 -3.00
C LEU A 247 19.97 2.27 -1.53
N GLY A 248 18.97 3.12 -1.33
CA GLY A 248 18.24 3.29 -0.08
C GLY A 248 16.77 2.94 -0.28
N PHE A 249 16.17 2.23 0.68
CA PHE A 249 14.76 1.82 0.60
C PHE A 249 14.07 2.19 1.90
N HIS A 250 13.08 3.07 1.80
CA HIS A 250 12.44 3.73 2.94
C HIS A 250 10.95 3.45 2.96
N TRP A 251 10.50 2.67 3.94
CA TRP A 251 9.07 2.52 4.23
C TRP A 251 8.56 3.76 4.97
N HIS A 252 8.05 4.71 4.20
CA HIS A 252 7.90 6.10 4.63
C HIS A 252 6.69 6.78 3.98
N ASP A 253 6.00 7.60 4.77
CA ASP A 253 4.98 8.50 4.25
C ASP A 253 5.62 9.81 3.80
N VAL A 254 5.70 10.02 2.49
CA VAL A 254 6.24 11.26 1.91
C VAL A 254 5.46 12.49 2.38
N ALA A 255 4.17 12.39 2.69
CA ALA A 255 3.38 13.52 3.19
C ALA A 255 3.82 13.94 4.61
N ALA A 256 4.46 13.06 5.37
CA ALA A 256 5.03 13.35 6.69
C ALA A 256 6.38 14.10 6.63
N GLY A 257 6.90 14.39 5.43
CA GLY A 257 8.13 15.14 5.21
C GLY A 257 9.28 14.27 4.71
N LEU A 258 10.39 14.90 4.33
CA LEU A 258 11.59 14.24 3.79
C LEU A 258 12.86 14.92 4.34
N PRO A 259 14.04 14.28 4.27
CA PRO A 259 15.30 14.96 4.54
C PRO A 259 15.49 16.20 3.66
N THR A 260 15.82 17.34 4.26
CA THR A 260 15.95 18.62 3.55
C THR A 260 17.27 18.74 2.78
N ALA A 261 17.24 19.35 1.59
CA ALA A 261 18.42 19.61 0.76
C ALA A 261 19.33 18.39 0.49
N ALA A 262 18.72 17.21 0.38
CA ALA A 262 19.40 15.92 0.30
C ALA A 262 19.58 15.41 -1.14
N PHE A 263 18.81 15.91 -2.11
CA PHE A 263 18.76 15.32 -3.45
C PHE A 263 19.03 16.34 -4.56
N ASP A 264 19.74 15.90 -5.58
CA ASP A 264 20.00 16.67 -6.79
C ASP A 264 18.83 16.49 -7.79
N TRP A 265 18.16 15.33 -7.74
CA TRP A 265 16.94 15.02 -8.47
C TRP A 265 15.89 14.35 -7.59
N VAL A 266 14.63 14.72 -7.79
CA VAL A 266 13.47 13.98 -7.29
C VAL A 266 12.64 13.57 -8.49
N VAL A 267 12.31 12.28 -8.60
CA VAL A 267 11.46 11.72 -9.64
C VAL A 267 10.26 11.06 -8.99
N MET A 268 9.05 11.26 -9.53
CA MET A 268 7.86 10.68 -8.91
C MET A 268 6.68 10.48 -9.88
N ASN A 269 5.90 9.43 -9.63
CA ASN A 269 4.52 9.28 -10.10
C ASN A 269 3.59 9.14 -8.89
N PRO A 270 3.17 10.26 -8.25
CA PRO A 270 2.34 10.18 -7.06
C PRO A 270 0.98 9.50 -7.33
N PRO A 271 0.29 9.00 -6.28
CA PRO A 271 -0.96 8.25 -6.44
C PRO A 271 -2.12 9.16 -6.87
N PHE A 272 -2.30 9.35 -8.18
CA PHE A 272 -3.31 10.23 -8.78
C PHE A 272 -4.50 9.48 -9.35
N HIS A 273 -5.29 8.81 -8.51
CA HIS A 273 -6.20 7.83 -9.11
C HIS A 273 -7.55 8.38 -9.50
N GLN A 274 -8.14 9.36 -8.77
CA GLN A 274 -9.55 9.70 -9.02
C GLN A 274 -9.93 11.18 -8.88
N GLY A 275 -8.99 12.10 -8.68
CA GLY A 275 -9.31 13.53 -8.58
C GLY A 275 -10.25 13.87 -7.41
N LYS A 276 -10.34 12.98 -6.41
CA LYS A 276 -10.95 13.30 -5.12
C LYS A 276 -10.12 14.39 -4.46
N ALA A 277 -10.75 15.26 -3.67
CA ALA A 277 -10.04 16.34 -2.96
C ALA A 277 -8.82 15.82 -2.19
N THR A 278 -8.96 14.66 -1.54
CA THR A 278 -7.89 13.96 -0.83
C THR A 278 -6.70 13.57 -1.71
N ASP A 279 -6.94 13.18 -2.97
CA ASP A 279 -5.86 12.79 -3.90
C ASP A 279 -5.08 14.03 -4.37
N ILE A 280 -5.77 15.15 -4.58
CA ILE A 280 -5.16 16.43 -4.98
C ILE A 280 -4.29 16.98 -3.86
N ASP A 281 -4.79 16.97 -2.63
CA ASP A 281 -4.04 17.47 -1.47
C ASP A 281 -2.82 16.60 -1.16
N LEU A 282 -2.94 15.27 -1.35
CA LEU A 282 -1.79 14.37 -1.26
C LEU A 282 -0.74 14.69 -2.33
N GLY A 283 -1.16 14.91 -3.58
CA GLY A 283 -0.24 15.32 -4.66
C GLY A 283 0.47 16.65 -4.37
N ARG A 284 -0.25 17.63 -3.80
CA ARG A 284 0.34 18.90 -3.35
C ARG A 284 1.37 18.70 -2.24
N ALA A 285 1.07 17.83 -1.26
CA ALA A 285 2.01 17.50 -0.19
C ALA A 285 3.28 16.84 -0.75
N PHE A 286 3.16 15.93 -1.71
CA PHE A 286 4.30 15.34 -2.41
C PHE A 286 5.17 16.40 -3.10
N ILE A 287 4.56 17.30 -3.88
CA ILE A 287 5.30 18.36 -4.59
C ILE A 287 6.00 19.31 -3.60
N THR A 288 5.31 19.68 -2.52
CA THR A 288 5.86 20.54 -1.46
C THR A 288 7.07 19.89 -0.78
N ASN A 289 6.94 18.62 -0.39
CA ASN A 289 8.01 17.88 0.29
C ASN A 289 9.16 17.54 -0.65
N ALA A 290 8.88 17.28 -1.94
CA ALA A 290 9.90 17.14 -2.96
C ALA A 290 10.73 18.43 -3.11
N ALA A 291 10.08 19.60 -3.17
CA ALA A 291 10.77 20.88 -3.25
C ALA A 291 11.69 21.12 -2.03
N ALA A 292 11.23 20.80 -0.83
CA ALA A 292 12.05 20.93 0.39
C ALA A 292 13.23 19.95 0.45
N ALA A 293 13.09 18.77 -0.17
CA ALA A 293 14.11 17.73 -0.17
C ALA A 293 15.23 17.98 -1.19
N LEU A 294 14.99 18.83 -2.19
CA LEU A 294 15.97 19.17 -3.22
C LEU A 294 17.06 20.10 -2.69
N ALA A 295 18.30 19.81 -3.06
CA ALA A 295 19.46 20.67 -2.85
C ALA A 295 19.39 21.92 -3.74
N PRO A 296 20.18 22.97 -3.46
CA PRO A 296 20.27 24.13 -4.35
C PRO A 296 20.61 23.72 -5.78
N GLY A 297 19.79 24.17 -6.75
CA GLY A 297 19.92 23.79 -8.16
C GLY A 297 19.33 22.43 -8.53
N GLY A 298 18.72 21.72 -7.56
CA GLY A 298 18.05 20.45 -7.77
C GLY A 298 16.77 20.58 -8.61
N ARG A 299 16.34 19.45 -9.17
CA ARG A 299 15.21 19.40 -10.11
C ARG A 299 14.19 18.34 -9.72
N LEU A 300 12.92 18.70 -9.85
CA LEU A 300 11.79 17.78 -9.72
C LEU A 300 11.33 17.36 -11.12
N LEU A 301 11.13 16.07 -11.33
CA LEU A 301 10.50 15.51 -12.51
C LEU A 301 9.31 14.64 -12.08
N PHE A 302 8.12 14.91 -12.59
CA PHE A 302 6.96 14.11 -12.26
C PHE A 302 5.97 14.00 -13.41
N VAL A 303 5.21 12.91 -13.41
CA VAL A 303 4.04 12.74 -14.26
C VAL A 303 2.79 12.96 -13.43
N ALA A 304 1.69 13.45 -14.00
CA ALA A 304 0.40 13.53 -13.34
C ALA A 304 -0.74 13.39 -14.36
N ASN A 305 -1.95 13.05 -13.90
CA ASN A 305 -3.13 13.10 -14.76
C ASN A 305 -3.34 14.54 -15.25
N ARG A 306 -3.58 14.72 -16.55
CA ARG A 306 -3.63 16.03 -17.23
C ARG A 306 -4.57 17.03 -16.55
N GLN A 307 -5.73 16.55 -16.10
CA GLN A 307 -6.78 17.37 -15.47
C GLN A 307 -6.45 17.87 -14.06
N LEU A 308 -5.41 17.35 -13.40
CA LEU A 308 -5.09 17.72 -12.03
C LEU A 308 -4.32 19.06 -11.99
N PRO A 309 -4.74 20.03 -11.16
CA PRO A 309 -4.21 21.39 -11.17
C PRO A 309 -2.99 21.53 -10.27
N TYR A 310 -1.85 20.94 -10.68
CA TYR A 310 -0.61 20.97 -9.91
C TYR A 310 0.32 22.14 -10.25
N GLU A 311 0.10 22.82 -11.37
CA GLU A 311 0.88 23.99 -11.79
C GLU A 311 0.93 25.10 -10.71
N PRO A 312 -0.16 25.41 -9.98
CA PRO A 312 -0.10 26.43 -8.93
C PRO A 312 0.83 26.07 -7.77
N VAL A 313 0.86 24.79 -7.34
CA VAL A 313 1.75 24.36 -6.25
C VAL A 313 3.20 24.28 -6.75
N VAL A 314 3.43 23.89 -8.00
CA VAL A 314 4.76 23.94 -8.60
C VAL A 314 5.26 25.38 -8.67
N ALA A 315 4.45 26.32 -9.17
CA ALA A 315 4.82 27.73 -9.27
C ALA A 315 5.11 28.39 -7.90
N ALA A 316 4.53 27.88 -6.81
CA ALA A 316 4.79 28.38 -5.47
C ALA A 316 6.18 27.97 -4.92
N HIS A 317 6.75 26.88 -5.41
CA HIS A 317 7.98 26.29 -4.87
C HIS A 317 9.19 26.32 -5.82
N PHE A 318 8.96 26.51 -7.13
CA PHE A 318 9.99 26.41 -8.16
C PHE A 318 10.04 27.68 -9.00
N ARG A 319 11.26 28.12 -9.37
CA ARG A 319 11.48 29.31 -10.22
C ARG A 319 11.05 29.09 -11.67
N ARG A 320 11.15 27.84 -12.13
CA ARG A 320 10.81 27.46 -13.52
C ARG A 320 10.13 26.11 -13.53
N GLN A 321 9.08 26.00 -14.33
CA GLN A 321 8.44 24.74 -14.70
C GLN A 321 8.35 24.61 -16.22
N THR A 322 8.47 23.40 -16.73
CA THR A 322 8.36 23.07 -18.16
C THR A 322 7.55 21.79 -18.31
N THR A 323 6.49 21.82 -19.10
CA THR A 323 5.78 20.60 -19.53
C THR A 323 6.60 19.93 -20.63
N LEU A 324 7.21 18.79 -20.34
CA LEU A 324 8.04 18.03 -21.28
C LEU A 324 7.18 17.21 -22.25
N ALA A 325 6.02 16.75 -21.79
CA ALA A 325 5.09 15.96 -22.58
C ALA A 325 3.66 16.16 -22.09
N GLU A 326 2.71 16.09 -23.02
CA GLU A 326 1.29 16.06 -22.71
C GLU A 326 0.57 15.12 -23.67
N THR A 327 -0.27 14.25 -23.10
CA THR A 327 -1.14 13.29 -23.82
C THR A 327 -2.59 13.57 -23.44
N GLY A 328 -3.54 12.81 -23.99
CA GLY A 328 -4.95 12.93 -23.57
C GLY A 328 -5.17 12.70 -22.07
N LEU A 329 -4.32 11.87 -21.42
CA LEU A 329 -4.49 11.40 -20.05
C LEU A 329 -3.48 11.98 -19.05
N TYR A 330 -2.22 12.14 -19.47
CA TYR A 330 -1.10 12.49 -18.57
C TYR A 330 -0.30 13.68 -19.09
N LYS A 331 0.36 14.39 -18.17
CA LYS A 331 1.38 15.41 -18.44
C LYS A 331 2.64 15.12 -17.63
N VAL A 332 3.81 15.36 -18.23
CA VAL A 332 5.13 15.27 -17.57
C VAL A 332 5.66 16.67 -17.37
N ILE A 333 6.01 17.01 -16.14
CA ILE A 333 6.49 18.34 -15.75
C ILE A 333 7.87 18.21 -15.12
N GLU A 334 8.80 19.04 -15.59
CA GLU A 334 10.08 19.30 -14.92
C GLU A 334 10.01 20.67 -14.24
N ALA A 335 10.46 20.75 -12.99
CA ALA A 335 10.53 21.97 -12.20
C ALA A 335 11.91 22.16 -11.55
N ARG A 336 12.38 23.42 -11.45
CA ARG A 336 13.73 23.78 -10.97
C ARG A 336 13.67 24.87 -9.90
N ILE A 337 14.46 24.68 -8.81
CA ILE A 337 14.60 25.65 -7.70
C ILE A 337 15.28 26.94 -8.15
#